data_AF-A0A845X8A2-F1
#
_entry.id   AF-A0A845X8A2-F1
#
_cell.length_a   1.000
_cell.length_b   1.000
_cell.length_c   1.000
_cell.angle_alpha   90.00
_cell.angle_beta   90.00
_cell.angle_gamma   90.00
#
_symmetry.space_group_name_H-M   'P 1'
#
loop_
_entity.id
_entity.type
_entity.pdbx_description
1 polymer ?
#
loop_
_entity_poly.entity_id
_entity_poly.type
_entity_poly.pdbx_seq_one_letter_code
_entity_poly.pdbx_strand_id
1 'polypeptide(L)'
;MSLTWPGAWEANNVANAMGTAIGSRVLSLRQALVLAGILEFVGAVFFSQRVVQHLASDITHAEQFADTPQVLALGMMAVLLASGIWIQMATLWGMPVSSTDAIVGTMESCALTLLNQRDLAKDNYSVSDSSCLSRVKNSAPRFKDDAELN
;
A
#
# COMPACT_ATOMS: atom_id res chain seq x y z
N MET A 1 40.54 1.39 -2.95
CA MET A 1 39.59 0.54 -2.20
C MET A 1 39.20 1.31 -0.94
N SER A 2 38.37 2.35 -1.07
CA SER A 2 37.92 3.19 0.04
C SER A 2 36.48 2.81 0.40
N LEU A 3 36.36 1.94 1.40
CA LEU A 3 35.12 1.62 2.10
C LEU A 3 34.69 2.85 2.92
N THR A 4 34.03 3.82 2.28
CA THR A 4 33.29 4.87 2.98
C THR A 4 31.95 4.29 3.39
N TRP A 5 31.85 4.00 4.68
CA TRP A 5 30.70 3.46 5.40
C TRP A 5 29.41 4.26 5.09
N PRO A 6 28.34 3.64 4.56
CA PRO A 6 27.09 4.35 4.23
C PRO A 6 26.31 4.92 5.43
N GLY A 7 26.63 4.53 6.67
CA GLY A 7 25.85 4.89 7.86
C GLY A 7 26.28 6.13 8.64
N ALA A 8 27.34 6.84 8.23
CA ALA A 8 27.92 7.90 9.07
C ALA A 8 27.05 9.18 9.16
N TRP A 9 26.23 9.45 8.15
CA TRP A 9 25.47 10.71 8.05
C TRP A 9 24.22 10.71 8.93
N GLU A 10 23.48 9.59 9.00
CA GLU A 10 22.30 9.46 9.88
C GLU A 10 22.69 9.48 11.36
N ALA A 11 23.79 8.80 11.72
CA ALA A 11 24.30 8.81 13.09
C ALA A 11 24.75 10.22 13.53
N ASN A 12 25.31 11.01 12.61
CA ASN A 12 25.73 12.39 12.88
C ASN A 12 24.54 13.30 13.20
N ASN A 13 23.46 13.23 12.42
CA ASN A 13 22.29 14.08 12.61
C ASN A 13 21.57 13.77 13.95
N VAL A 14 21.43 12.49 14.30
CA VAL A 14 20.84 12.07 15.59
C VAL A 14 21.74 12.45 16.78
N ALA A 15 23.06 12.29 16.64
CA ALA A 15 24.02 12.69 17.67
C ALA A 15 24.07 14.22 17.87
N ASN A 16 23.91 15.01 16.80
CA ASN A 16 23.87 16.47 16.88
C ASN A 16 22.56 16.97 17.53
N ALA A 17 21.42 16.33 17.25
CA ALA A 17 20.11 16.72 17.78
C ALA A 17 19.85 16.27 19.24
N MET A 18 20.35 15.10 19.66
CA MET A 18 20.11 14.55 21.01
C MET A 18 21.37 14.46 21.89
N GLY A 19 22.56 14.74 21.35
CA GLY A 19 23.83 14.62 22.07
C GLY A 19 23.99 15.59 23.25
N THR A 20 23.37 16.77 23.19
CA THR A 20 23.41 17.75 24.31
C THR A 20 22.52 17.33 25.48
N ALA A 21 21.36 16.72 25.23
CA ALA A 21 20.43 16.25 26.26
C ALA A 21 20.91 14.97 26.98
N ILE A 22 21.53 14.06 26.24
CA ILE A 22 22.07 12.78 26.78
C ILE A 22 23.50 12.99 27.32
N GLY A 23 24.31 13.81 26.65
CA GLY A 23 25.70 14.11 27.03
C GLY A 23 25.85 14.99 28.27
N SER A 24 24.86 15.84 28.58
CA SER A 24 24.81 16.61 29.83
C SER A 24 24.38 15.78 31.05
N ARG A 25 24.09 14.48 30.88
CA ARG A 25 23.51 13.58 31.90
C ARG A 25 22.19 14.08 32.52
N VAL A 26 21.53 15.06 31.89
CA VAL A 26 20.21 15.54 32.33
C VAL A 26 19.14 14.46 32.17
N LEU A 27 19.27 13.59 31.16
CA LEU A 27 18.42 12.42 30.94
C LEU A 27 19.27 11.15 30.72
N SER A 28 18.91 10.07 31.42
CA SER A 28 19.51 8.74 31.20
C SER A 28 19.03 8.15 29.87
N LEU A 29 19.85 7.30 29.23
CA LEU A 29 19.52 6.64 27.96
C LEU A 29 18.15 5.92 28.00
N ARG A 30 17.81 5.32 29.14
CA ARG A 30 16.53 4.64 29.33
C ARG A 30 15.36 5.62 29.40
N GLN A 31 15.57 6.78 30.03
CA GLN A 31 14.55 7.83 30.11
C GLN A 31 14.34 8.53 28.76
N ALA A 32 15.43 8.76 28.02
CA ALA A 32 15.37 9.30 26.67
C ALA A 32 14.59 8.38 25.72
N LEU A 33 14.78 7.06 25.78
CA LEU A 33 14.01 6.10 24.97
C LEU A 33 12.51 6.12 25.30
N VAL A 34 12.16 6.14 26.59
CA VAL A 34 10.75 6.18 27.03
C VAL A 34 10.09 7.48 26.61
N LEU A 35 10.78 8.62 26.78
CA LEU A 35 10.27 9.92 26.37
C LEU A 35 10.12 10.02 24.85
N ALA A 36 11.11 9.53 24.09
CA ALA A 36 11.03 9.46 22.63
C ALA A 36 9.84 8.62 22.18
N GLY A 37 9.62 7.44 22.78
CA GLY A 37 8.45 6.60 22.46
C GLY A 37 7.12 7.29 22.73
N ILE A 38 6.99 8.03 23.84
CA ILE A 38 5.78 8.80 24.13
C ILE A 38 5.60 9.93 23.11
N LEU A 39 6.67 10.67 22.81
CA LEU A 39 6.62 11.78 21.85
C LEU A 39 6.27 11.29 20.43
N GLU A 40 6.85 10.16 20.02
CA GLU A 40 6.58 9.48 18.74
C GLU A 40 5.11 9.05 18.66
N PHE A 41 4.59 8.43 19.72
CA PHE A 41 3.20 7.99 19.78
C PHE A 41 2.22 9.17 19.73
N VAL A 42 2.50 10.22 20.51
CA VAL A 42 1.70 11.46 20.49
C VAL A 42 1.76 12.08 19.10
N GLY A 43 2.95 12.19 18.50
CA GLY A 43 3.13 12.68 17.13
C GLY A 43 2.29 11.90 16.12
N ALA A 44 2.36 10.56 16.16
CA ALA A 44 1.59 9.70 15.25
C ALA A 44 0.08 9.89 15.41
N VAL A 45 -0.44 9.99 16.64
CA VAL A 45 -1.88 10.17 16.87
C VAL A 45 -2.36 11.54 16.37
N PHE A 46 -1.60 12.61 16.59
CA PHE A 46 -2.02 13.97 16.20
C PHE A 46 -1.76 14.30 14.73
N PHE A 47 -0.69 13.78 14.12
CA PHE A 47 -0.28 14.15 12.75
C PHE A 47 -0.68 13.15 11.66
N SER A 48 -1.10 11.93 12.01
CA SER A 48 -1.47 10.89 11.02
C SER A 48 -2.59 11.32 10.07
N GLN A 49 -3.60 12.04 10.56
CA GLN A 49 -4.80 12.37 9.77
C GLN A 49 -4.47 13.15 8.49
N ARG A 50 -3.59 14.15 8.54
CA ARG A 50 -3.25 14.98 7.37
C ARG A 50 -2.44 14.20 6.34
N VAL A 51 -1.49 13.38 6.79
CA VAL A 51 -0.65 12.59 5.89
C VAL A 51 -1.49 11.54 5.18
N VAL A 52 -2.37 10.84 5.89
CA VAL A 52 -3.27 9.84 5.30
C VAL A 52 -4.25 10.49 4.33
N GLN A 53 -4.80 11.67 4.65
CA GLN A 53 -5.68 12.40 3.74
C GLN A 53 -4.99 12.79 2.43
N HIS A 54 -3.76 13.30 2.50
CA HIS A 54 -3.00 13.66 1.30
C HIS A 54 -2.64 12.44 0.45
N LEU A 55 -2.19 11.35 1.07
CA LEU A 55 -1.88 10.10 0.35
C LEU A 55 -3.13 9.49 -0.30
N ALA A 56 -4.26 9.49 0.43
CA ALA A 56 -5.52 8.94 -0.06
C ALA A 56 -6.14 9.78 -1.19
N SER A 57 -5.96 11.10 -1.19
CA SER A 57 -6.48 11.97 -2.25
C SER A 57 -5.63 11.97 -3.52
N ASP A 58 -4.30 11.90 -3.41
CA ASP A 58 -3.40 12.00 -4.57
C ASP A 58 -3.32 10.70 -5.39
N ILE A 59 -3.30 9.54 -4.73
CA ILE A 59 -2.93 8.29 -5.40
C ILE A 59 -4.16 7.47 -5.79
N THR A 60 -5.17 7.42 -4.91
CA THR A 60 -6.45 6.79 -5.21
C THR A 60 -7.44 7.90 -5.54
N HIS A 61 -7.96 7.96 -6.77
CA HIS A 61 -9.14 8.78 -7.05
C HIS A 61 -10.29 8.20 -6.21
N ALA A 62 -10.41 8.65 -4.96
CA ALA A 62 -11.26 8.04 -3.93
C ALA A 62 -12.74 8.00 -4.35
N GLU A 63 -13.13 8.90 -5.26
CA GLU A 63 -14.45 8.91 -5.90
C GLU A 63 -14.76 7.62 -6.67
N GLN A 64 -13.75 6.95 -7.25
CA GLN A 64 -13.92 5.70 -7.99
C GLN A 64 -14.17 4.48 -7.08
N PHE A 65 -13.92 4.63 -5.77
CA PHE A 65 -14.11 3.58 -4.76
C PHE A 65 -15.23 3.92 -3.75
N ALA A 66 -16.03 4.97 -4.01
CA ALA A 66 -17.12 5.40 -3.15
C ALA A 66 -18.18 4.30 -2.93
N ASP A 67 -18.38 3.42 -3.91
CA ASP A 67 -19.35 2.32 -3.85
C ASP A 67 -18.88 1.14 -2.98
N THR A 68 -17.57 1.00 -2.72
CA THR A 68 -17.00 -0.16 -1.99
C THR A 68 -15.92 0.25 -0.96
N PRO A 69 -16.30 1.01 0.07
CA PRO A 69 -15.35 1.53 1.07
C PRO A 69 -14.63 0.42 1.86
N GLN A 70 -15.23 -0.77 2.00
CA GLN A 70 -14.59 -1.88 2.72
C GLN A 70 -13.34 -2.41 2.00
N VAL A 71 -13.35 -2.42 0.66
CA VAL A 71 -12.22 -2.91 -0.15
C VAL A 71 -11.06 -1.93 -0.07
N LEU A 72 -11.35 -0.62 -0.10
CA LEU A 72 -10.36 0.43 0.10
C LEU A 72 -9.71 0.32 1.49
N ALA A 73 -10.51 0.15 2.55
CA ALA A 73 -9.98 0.03 3.92
C ALA A 73 -9.06 -1.18 4.09
N LEU A 74 -9.44 -2.33 3.51
CA LEU A 74 -8.60 -3.53 3.53
C LEU A 74 -7.31 -3.33 2.72
N GLY A 75 -7.38 -2.62 1.58
CA GLY A 75 -6.22 -2.25 0.77
C GLY A 75 -5.23 -1.37 1.55
N MET A 76 -5.72 -0.34 2.25
CA MET A 76 -4.84 0.53 3.06
C MET A 76 -4.19 -0.22 4.23
N MET A 77 -4.89 -1.17 4.85
CA MET A 77 -4.29 -2.05 5.87
C MET A 77 -3.16 -2.92 5.29
N ALA A 78 -3.35 -3.45 4.07
CA ALA A 78 -2.32 -4.22 3.38
C ALA A 78 -1.10 -3.36 3.01
N VAL A 79 -1.30 -2.11 2.58
CA VAL A 79 -0.23 -1.14 2.29
C VAL A 79 0.62 -0.88 3.53
N LEU A 80 0.00 -0.63 4.69
CA LEU A 80 0.71 -0.40 5.95
C LEU A 80 1.55 -1.61 6.37
N LEU A 81 1.01 -2.82 6.25
CA LEU A 81 1.74 -4.05 6.57
C LEU A 81 2.92 -4.28 5.62
N ALA A 82 2.70 -4.12 4.30
CA ALA A 82 3.74 -4.30 3.30
C ALA A 82 4.89 -3.29 3.45
N SER A 83 4.56 -2.01 3.64
CA SER A 83 5.55 -0.95 3.88
C SER A 83 6.31 -1.18 5.20
N GLY A 84 5.60 -1.56 6.27
CA GLY A 84 6.21 -1.88 7.56
C GLY A 84 7.20 -3.04 7.47
N ILE A 85 6.83 -4.13 6.78
CA ILE A 85 7.71 -5.28 6.56
C ILE A 85 8.93 -4.86 5.73
N TRP A 86 8.74 -4.05 4.68
CA TRP A 86 9.83 -3.55 3.84
C TRP A 86 10.84 -2.70 4.63
N ILE A 87 10.35 -1.72 5.39
CA ILE A 87 11.19 -0.85 6.23
C ILE A 87 11.90 -1.68 7.31
N GLN A 88 11.20 -2.64 7.92
CA GLN A 88 11.80 -3.52 8.92
C GLN A 88 12.94 -4.37 8.34
N MET A 89 12.79 -4.90 7.13
CA MET A 89 13.85 -5.62 6.42
C MET A 89 15.01 -4.70 6.01
N ALA A 90 14.72 -3.50 5.51
CA ALA A 90 15.74 -2.52 5.13
C ALA A 90 16.60 -2.08 6.33
N THR A 91 15.96 -1.92 7.50
CA THR A 91 16.64 -1.61 8.76
C THR A 91 17.58 -2.75 9.18
N LEU A 92 17.19 -4.01 8.98
CA LEU A 92 18.05 -5.17 9.26
C LEU A 92 19.28 -5.22 8.34
N TRP A 93 19.16 -4.72 7.10
CA TRP A 93 20.28 -4.62 6.17
C TRP A 93 21.13 -3.36 6.35
N GLY A 94 20.77 -2.46 7.27
CA GLY A 94 21.53 -1.24 7.55
C GLY A 94 21.57 -0.26 6.38
N MET A 95 20.60 -0.34 5.46
CA MET A 95 20.47 0.59 4.34
C MET A 95 19.58 1.76 4.77
N PRO A 96 20.01 3.03 4.57
CA PRO A 96 19.18 4.19 4.83
C PRO A 96 18.09 4.25 3.75
N VAL A 97 16.83 4.01 4.13
CA VAL A 97 15.68 4.04 3.22
C VAL A 97 14.62 5.00 3.77
N SER A 98 14.09 5.86 2.90
CA SER A 98 13.02 6.80 3.26
C SER A 98 11.69 6.07 3.44
N SER A 99 11.02 6.30 4.58
CA SER A 99 9.69 5.75 4.86
C SER A 99 8.64 6.29 3.88
N THR A 100 8.83 7.49 3.32
CA THR A 100 7.88 8.10 2.39
C THR A 100 7.85 7.34 1.07
N ASP A 101 9.02 7.01 0.52
CA ASP A 101 9.13 6.29 -0.76
C ASP A 101 8.57 4.86 -0.64
N ALA A 102 8.77 4.22 0.52
CA ALA A 102 8.23 2.89 0.79
C ALA A 102 6.69 2.89 0.83
N ILE A 103 6.07 3.88 1.46
CA ILE A 103 4.60 4.01 1.55
C ILE A 103 4.00 4.36 0.17
N VAL A 104 4.58 5.32 -0.56
CA VAL A 104 4.08 5.71 -1.89
C VAL A 104 4.16 4.54 -2.87
N GLY A 105 5.29 3.83 -2.94
CA GLY A 105 5.44 2.70 -3.85
C GLY A 105 4.52 1.51 -3.55
N THR A 106 4.28 1.20 -2.27
CA THR A 106 3.30 0.16 -1.90
C THR A 106 1.86 0.59 -2.18
N MET A 107 1.56 1.89 -2.07
CA MET A 107 0.24 2.43 -2.38
C MET A 107 -0.07 2.43 -3.88
N GLU A 108 0.89 2.78 -4.74
CA GLU A 108 0.77 2.66 -6.20
C GLU A 108 0.50 1.21 -6.62
N SER A 109 1.24 0.25 -6.05
CA SER A 109 1.02 -1.19 -6.30
C SER A 109 -0.38 -1.65 -5.88
N CYS A 110 -0.88 -1.18 -4.73
CA CYS A 110 -2.23 -1.47 -4.27
C CYS A 110 -3.28 -0.89 -5.22
N ALA A 111 -3.12 0.36 -5.67
CA ALA A 111 -4.03 1.00 -6.62
C ALA A 111 -4.11 0.24 -7.95
N LEU A 112 -2.97 -0.16 -8.52
CA LEU A 112 -2.91 -0.96 -9.74
C LEU A 112 -3.63 -2.31 -9.58
N THR A 113 -3.44 -2.97 -8.43
CA THR A 113 -4.08 -4.26 -8.15
C THR A 113 -5.60 -4.12 -8.06
N LEU A 114 -6.09 -3.05 -7.43
CA LEU A 114 -7.53 -2.79 -7.30
C LEU A 114 -8.19 -2.42 -8.63
N LEU A 115 -7.49 -1.66 -9.48
CA LEU A 115 -7.96 -1.33 -10.83
C LEU A 115 -8.06 -2.59 -11.71
N ASN A 116 -7.06 -3.46 -11.65
CA ASN A 116 -7.07 -4.73 -12.37
C ASN A 116 -8.26 -5.62 -11.96
N GLN A 117 -8.64 -5.66 -10.67
CA GLN A 117 -9.83 -6.40 -10.22
C GLN A 117 -11.13 -5.79 -10.76
N ARG A 118 -11.22 -4.47 -10.94
CA ARG A 118 -12.38 -3.83 -11.58
C ARG A 118 -12.47 -4.14 -13.06
N ASP A 119 -11.35 -4.16 -13.78
CA ASP A 119 -11.37 -4.46 -15.22
C ASP A 119 -11.80 -5.92 -15.47
N LEU A 120 -11.32 -6.86 -14.66
CA LEU A 120 -11.81 -8.24 -14.69
C LEU A 120 -13.30 -8.36 -14.33
N ALA A 121 -13.79 -7.54 -13.39
CA ALA A 121 -15.22 -7.51 -13.05
C ALA A 121 -16.08 -6.90 -14.17
N LYS A 122 -15.57 -5.87 -14.87
CA LYS A 122 -16.24 -5.26 -16.02
C LYS A 122 -16.26 -6.20 -17.22
N ASP A 123 -15.17 -6.92 -17.47
CA ASP A 123 -15.10 -7.92 -18.54
C ASP A 123 -15.99 -9.13 -18.27
N ASN A 124 -16.09 -9.58 -17.02
CA ASN A 124 -17.05 -10.63 -16.66
C ASN A 124 -18.52 -10.17 -16.83
N TYR A 125 -18.81 -8.90 -16.56
CA TYR A 125 -20.15 -8.35 -16.81
C TYR A 125 -20.42 -8.21 -18.31
N SER A 126 -19.46 -7.75 -19.12
CA SER A 126 -19.61 -7.59 -20.57
C SER A 126 -19.69 -8.93 -21.33
N VAL A 127 -19.08 -10.00 -20.81
CA VAL A 127 -19.26 -11.37 -21.33
C VAL A 127 -20.61 -11.97 -20.93
N SER A 128 -21.17 -11.56 -19.78
CA SER A 128 -22.52 -11.98 -19.35
C SER A 128 -23.64 -11.28 -20.11
N ASP A 129 -23.44 -10.02 -20.52
CA ASP A 129 -24.47 -9.18 -21.12
C ASP A 129 -24.43 -9.22 -22.67
N SER A 130 -25.35 -9.99 -23.26
CA SER A 130 -26.16 -9.66 -24.46
C SER A 130 -25.87 -10.19 -25.88
N SER A 131 -24.66 -10.58 -26.34
CA SER A 131 -24.48 -10.88 -27.79
C SER A 131 -23.95 -12.29 -28.16
N CYS A 132 -23.09 -12.89 -27.33
CA CYS A 132 -22.38 -14.12 -27.71
C CYS A 132 -23.18 -15.41 -27.43
N LEU A 133 -23.94 -15.48 -26.34
CA LEU A 133 -24.76 -16.66 -26.01
C LEU A 133 -26.00 -16.80 -26.89
N SER A 134 -26.53 -15.68 -27.43
CA SER A 134 -27.63 -15.66 -28.38
C SER A 134 -27.18 -16.03 -29.80
N ARG A 135 -25.98 -15.60 -30.24
CA ARG A 135 -25.40 -15.99 -31.53
C ARG A 135 -24.95 -17.45 -31.57
N VAL A 136 -24.36 -17.99 -30.49
CA VAL A 136 -23.99 -19.41 -30.42
C VAL A 136 -25.24 -20.32 -30.41
N LYS A 137 -26.31 -19.94 -29.71
CA LYS A 137 -27.59 -20.68 -29.75
C LYS A 137 -28.29 -20.64 -31.11
N ASN A 138 -28.05 -19.60 -31.92
CA ASN A 138 -28.68 -19.44 -33.23
C ASN A 138 -27.79 -19.92 -34.41
N SER A 139 -26.52 -20.22 -34.16
CA SER A 139 -25.57 -20.76 -35.14
C SER A 139 -25.28 -22.26 -34.96
N ALA A 140 -25.83 -22.91 -33.95
CA ALA A 140 -25.83 -24.37 -33.90
C ALA A 140 -26.77 -24.91 -35.02
N PRO A 141 -26.29 -25.76 -35.94
CA PRO A 141 -27.15 -26.39 -36.93
C PRO A 141 -28.25 -27.16 -36.19
N ARG A 142 -29.49 -26.76 -36.44
CA ARG A 142 -30.68 -27.45 -35.95
C ARG A 142 -30.74 -28.79 -36.69
N PHE A 143 -30.07 -29.80 -36.14
CA PHE A 143 -30.31 -31.20 -36.51
C PHE A 143 -31.78 -31.44 -36.19
N LYS A 144 -32.61 -31.37 -37.23
CA LYS A 144 -33.97 -31.89 -37.17
C LYS A 144 -33.81 -33.38 -36.95
N ASP A 145 -34.51 -33.87 -35.93
CA ASP A 145 -34.83 -35.27 -35.81
C ASP A 145 -35.71 -35.63 -37.00
N ASP A 146 -35.08 -36.06 -38.09
CA ASP A 146 -35.73 -36.73 -39.21
C ASP A 146 -35.94 -38.21 -38.81
N ALA A 147 -36.68 -38.41 -37.73
CA ALA A 147 -37.41 -39.66 -37.57
C ALA A 147 -38.65 -39.57 -38.47
N GLU A 148 -38.89 -40.64 -39.22
CA GLU A 148 -40.16 -40.99 -39.86
C GLU A 148 -40.44 -40.53 -41.32
N LEU A 149 -40.68 -41.56 -42.14
CA LEU A 149 -41.66 -41.70 -43.23
C LEU A 149 -41.17 -41.68 -44.70
N ASN A 150 -41.14 -42.93 -45.22
CA ASN A 150 -41.28 -43.43 -46.60
C ASN A 150 -40.01 -43.71 -47.41
#